data_AF-A0A930QPC9-F1
#
_entry.id   AF-A0A930QPC9-F1
#
_cell.length_a   1.000
_cell.length_b   1.000
_cell.length_c   1.000
_cell.angle_alpha   90.00
_cell.angle_beta   90.00
_cell.angle_gamma   90.00
#
_symmetry.space_group_name_H-M   'P 1'
#
loop_
_entity.id
_entity.type
_entity.pdbx_description
1 polymer ?
#
loop_
_entity_poly.entity_id
_entity_poly.type
_entity_poly.pdbx_seq_one_letter_code
_entity_poly.pdbx_strand_id
1 'polypeptide(L)'
;MGRSALSLGLSAVLGALSVFVPLGGMEAQAATELQTPTPALPLSGETANHSMTFSWKVGVDDRELTPALKSNRYNLLGKNADGYEPGITLDSDGMTAGNGVPLYIVMPDTDQGPAPYPKQVDTTTGSGGTGYWPGVAENDGQGNTYYIAKMGQRASELAGGNAADGANHNLSGAALVAKNAAVETTRFGPAGRYRTIETQVVTRVSGRYVIADYYFYGRENLPTGGQKFYVGMAYDLSVNDTPTTYIGYTGQFASGDGRQKDMISTDRGFYARKHGDIATVNIVLDDATLGTSEPSSKWIGDFSRRLYYAFHSGYESVAGHDTLGRPFYQFNPLGTTAAMTGRSTEDSDLSAAFSWELNLRPGETIHKRIAYSYTEAAIYVSSGGVDTNSGTFDHPVNTFDKALELAKNKNAVIYFEDNQALSAALTIDASKVGTMGSLTLASTDMHSNATSVTFGTETKTIAPAAGYSGPLFV
;
A
#
# COMPACT_ATOMS: atom_id res chain seq x y z
N MET A 1 -69.58 -31.04 12.40
CA MET A 1 -69.36 -31.36 10.97
C MET A 1 -68.30 -30.38 10.47
N GLY A 2 -67.15 -30.72 9.90
CA GLY A 2 -66.53 -31.95 9.45
C GLY A 2 -65.38 -31.54 8.51
N ARG A 3 -64.29 -32.31 8.53
CA ARG A 3 -63.21 -32.43 7.52
C ARG A 3 -62.01 -31.45 7.56
N SER A 4 -60.90 -32.03 8.04
CA SER A 4 -59.51 -32.10 7.50
C SER A 4 -59.35 -31.72 6.00
N ALA A 5 -58.18 -31.36 5.42
CA ALA A 5 -56.77 -31.59 5.76
C ALA A 5 -55.83 -30.79 4.80
N LEU A 6 -54.52 -30.72 5.15
CA LEU A 6 -53.30 -30.53 4.31
C LEU A 6 -53.12 -29.17 3.57
N SER A 7 -51.91 -28.64 3.31
CA SER A 7 -50.53 -29.16 3.38
C SER A 7 -49.49 -28.02 3.49
N LEU A 8 -48.29 -28.38 3.94
CA LEU A 8 -47.04 -27.63 3.92
C LEU A 8 -46.68 -27.01 2.56
N GLY A 9 -46.02 -25.85 2.60
CA GLY A 9 -45.29 -25.24 1.48
C GLY A 9 -44.36 -24.15 1.99
N LEU A 10 -43.07 -24.34 1.78
CA LEU A 10 -41.92 -23.66 2.38
C LEU A 10 -41.61 -22.30 1.72
N SER A 11 -41.01 -21.40 2.52
CA SER A 11 -40.05 -20.35 2.13
C SER A 11 -40.56 -19.00 1.56
N ALA A 12 -40.50 -17.96 2.40
CA ALA A 12 -39.79 -16.71 2.12
C ALA A 12 -39.83 -15.82 3.38
N VAL A 13 -38.69 -15.68 4.05
CA VAL A 13 -38.51 -14.73 5.16
C VAL A 13 -38.47 -13.32 4.54
N LEU A 14 -39.61 -12.65 4.49
CA LEU A 14 -39.67 -11.18 4.49
C LEU A 14 -39.33 -10.72 5.92
N GLY A 15 -38.07 -10.40 6.15
CA GLY A 15 -37.65 -9.67 7.35
C GLY A 15 -38.15 -8.23 7.24
N ALA A 16 -39.32 -7.97 7.82
CA ALA A 16 -39.88 -6.64 7.95
C ALA A 16 -38.94 -5.75 8.78
N LEU A 17 -38.36 -4.72 8.15
CA LEU A 17 -37.78 -3.58 8.84
C LEU A 17 -38.93 -2.65 9.26
N SER A 18 -39.46 -2.84 10.46
CA SER A 18 -40.42 -1.91 11.05
C SER A 18 -39.70 -0.68 11.60
N VAL A 19 -39.65 0.40 10.82
CA VAL A 19 -39.25 1.73 11.30
C VAL A 19 -40.51 2.48 11.74
N PHE A 20 -40.64 2.74 13.03
CA PHE A 20 -41.58 3.73 13.55
C PHE A 20 -41.04 5.12 13.21
N VAL A 21 -41.73 5.85 12.33
CA VAL A 21 -41.44 7.24 12.01
C VAL A 21 -42.40 8.13 12.81
N PRO A 22 -41.94 9.01 13.72
CA PRO A 22 -42.76 10.14 14.14
C PRO A 22 -42.77 11.18 13.00
N LEU A 23 -43.94 11.75 12.71
CA LEU A 23 -44.15 12.79 11.71
C LEU A 23 -43.18 13.97 11.91
N GLY A 24 -42.09 13.93 11.14
CA GLY A 24 -41.10 14.97 10.92
C GLY A 24 -40.37 14.57 9.65
N GLY A 25 -40.21 15.51 8.71
CA GLY A 25 -39.83 15.22 7.32
C GLY A 25 -38.68 14.23 7.17
N MET A 26 -38.85 13.25 6.28
CA MET A 26 -37.73 12.47 5.75
C MET A 26 -36.85 13.41 4.93
N GLU A 27 -35.79 13.95 5.53
CA GLU A 27 -34.60 14.23 4.76
C GLU A 27 -33.95 12.88 4.47
N ALA A 28 -34.23 12.34 3.28
CA ALA A 28 -33.34 11.35 2.70
C ALA A 28 -31.99 12.07 2.54
N GLN A 29 -31.01 11.77 3.39
CA GLN A 29 -29.64 12.21 3.15
C GLN A 29 -29.19 11.51 1.86
N ALA A 30 -29.31 12.23 0.74
CA ALA A 30 -28.55 11.91 -0.46
C ALA A 30 -27.08 11.77 -0.04
N ALA A 31 -26.38 10.76 -0.55
CA ALA A 31 -24.95 10.65 -0.36
C ALA A 31 -24.30 11.99 -0.76
N THR A 32 -23.81 12.72 0.24
CA THR A 32 -23.25 14.05 0.05
C THR A 32 -21.87 13.94 -0.59
N GLU A 33 -21.54 14.90 -1.47
CA GLU A 33 -20.19 15.12 -1.99
C GLU A 33 -19.13 14.97 -0.90
N LEU A 34 -17.92 14.53 -1.27
CA LEU A 34 -16.83 14.36 -0.33
C LEU A 34 -16.48 15.70 0.32
N GLN A 35 -16.30 15.69 1.63
CA GLN A 35 -16.03 16.91 2.40
C GLN A 35 -14.59 16.92 2.89
N THR A 36 -13.94 18.08 2.78
CA THR A 36 -12.68 18.30 3.50
C THR A 36 -12.97 18.31 5.01
N PRO A 37 -12.24 17.52 5.82
CA PRO A 37 -12.46 17.51 7.27
C PRO A 37 -12.24 18.89 7.90
N THR A 38 -13.11 19.23 8.85
CA THR A 38 -12.97 20.41 9.70
C THR A 38 -13.14 19.98 11.17
N PRO A 39 -12.10 20.09 12.02
CA PRO A 39 -10.78 20.66 11.74
C PRO A 39 -9.93 19.82 10.77
N ALA A 40 -8.88 20.44 10.21
CA ALA A 40 -7.95 19.77 9.32
C ALA A 40 -7.21 18.62 10.03
N LEU A 41 -6.96 17.53 9.30
CA LEU A 41 -6.22 16.38 9.82
C LEU A 41 -4.71 16.65 9.87
N PRO A 42 -3.98 15.97 10.76
CA PRO A 42 -2.52 16.07 10.83
C PRO A 42 -1.85 15.75 9.49
N LEU A 43 -0.82 16.53 9.16
CA LEU A 43 0.02 16.27 7.98
C LEU A 43 1.05 15.18 8.23
N SER A 44 1.30 14.78 9.47
CA SER A 44 2.21 13.71 9.80
C SER A 44 1.71 12.92 11.02
N GLY A 45 2.27 11.73 11.19
CA GLY A 45 2.01 10.89 12.34
C GLY A 45 3.03 9.76 12.45
N GLU A 46 3.10 9.16 13.62
CA GLU A 46 4.04 8.09 13.96
C GLU A 46 3.28 6.94 14.62
N THR A 47 3.63 5.69 14.28
CA THR A 47 2.99 4.50 14.83
C THR A 47 3.29 4.35 16.32
N ALA A 48 2.40 3.68 17.05
CA ALA A 48 2.52 3.53 18.49
C ALA A 48 3.75 2.72 18.93
N ASN A 49 4.30 1.89 18.04
CA ASN A 49 5.53 1.13 18.25
C ASN A 49 6.77 1.87 17.73
N HIS A 50 6.66 3.15 17.34
CA HIS A 50 7.76 4.00 16.89
C HIS A 50 8.57 3.43 15.72
N SER A 51 7.96 2.60 14.87
CA SER A 51 8.65 1.95 13.76
C SER A 51 8.38 2.60 12.41
N MET A 52 7.34 3.42 12.29
CA MET A 52 6.96 3.99 11.00
C MET A 52 6.32 5.36 11.16
N THR A 53 6.60 6.26 10.23
CA THR A 53 5.96 7.57 10.15
C THR A 53 5.30 7.77 8.80
N PHE A 54 4.30 8.66 8.78
CA PHE A 54 3.79 9.23 7.54
C PHE A 54 3.94 10.74 7.57
N SER A 55 4.11 11.34 6.38
CA SER A 55 4.06 12.79 6.20
C SER A 55 3.44 13.14 4.85
N TRP A 56 2.61 14.18 4.81
CA TRP A 56 2.10 14.75 3.58
C TRP A 56 3.09 15.77 3.04
N LYS A 57 3.40 15.66 1.75
CA LYS A 57 4.31 16.55 1.06
C LYS A 57 3.82 16.89 -0.34
N VAL A 58 4.48 17.87 -0.94
CA VAL A 58 4.35 18.18 -2.36
C VAL A 58 5.69 17.89 -3.00
N GLY A 59 5.70 16.95 -3.95
CA GLY A 59 6.91 16.50 -4.62
C GLY A 59 6.63 16.04 -6.04
N VAL A 60 7.69 15.73 -6.77
CA VAL A 60 7.66 15.03 -8.07
C VAL A 60 7.63 13.52 -7.84
N ASP A 61 7.22 12.76 -8.85
CA ASP A 61 7.39 11.31 -8.87
C ASP A 61 8.63 10.96 -9.70
N ASP A 62 9.05 9.70 -9.62
CA ASP A 62 10.20 9.22 -10.36
C ASP A 62 10.03 9.45 -11.88
N ARG A 63 11.05 10.06 -12.47
CA ARG A 63 11.14 10.55 -13.86
C ARG A 63 10.21 11.71 -14.26
N GLU A 64 9.46 12.26 -13.31
CA GLU A 64 8.54 13.39 -13.50
C GLU A 64 9.10 14.71 -12.95
N LEU A 65 10.34 15.07 -13.33
CA LEU A 65 11.14 16.13 -12.69
C LEU A 65 10.64 17.58 -12.94
N THR A 66 9.59 17.79 -13.73
CA THR A 66 9.11 19.15 -14.02
C THR A 66 8.19 19.68 -12.91
N PRO A 67 8.21 21.00 -12.61
CA PRO A 67 7.31 21.59 -11.62
C PRO A 67 5.82 21.37 -11.89
N ALA A 68 5.44 21.17 -13.16
CA ALA A 68 4.06 20.92 -13.58
C ALA A 68 3.52 19.56 -13.08
N LEU A 69 4.39 18.60 -12.78
CA LEU A 69 4.02 17.23 -12.37
C LEU A 69 4.09 17.01 -10.85
N LYS A 70 4.27 18.09 -10.08
CA LYS A 70 4.25 17.99 -8.61
C LYS A 70 2.85 17.59 -8.14
N SER A 71 2.80 16.68 -7.16
CA SER A 71 1.55 16.26 -6.54
C SER A 71 1.60 16.27 -5.01
N ASN A 72 0.45 16.58 -4.38
CA ASN A 72 0.19 16.37 -2.96
C ASN A 72 -0.01 14.88 -2.68
N ARG A 73 0.81 14.32 -1.79
CA ARG A 73 0.78 12.88 -1.46
C ARG A 73 1.37 12.61 -0.09
N TYR A 74 1.04 11.44 0.44
CA TYR A 74 1.63 10.95 1.67
C TYR A 74 2.90 10.14 1.36
N ASN A 75 3.94 10.39 2.13
CA ASN A 75 5.20 9.68 2.16
C ASN A 75 5.27 8.79 3.39
N LEU A 76 5.93 7.64 3.24
CA LEU A 76 6.13 6.65 4.29
C LEU A 76 7.62 6.56 4.59
N LEU A 77 7.97 6.62 5.87
CA LEU A 77 9.34 6.41 6.35
C LEU A 77 9.32 5.30 7.41
N GLY A 78 10.35 4.46 7.41
CA GLY A 78 10.65 3.62 8.57
C GLY A 78 11.23 4.48 9.68
N LYS A 79 11.41 3.89 10.86
CA LYS A 79 12.08 4.53 11.98
C LYS A 79 12.91 3.49 12.73
N ASN A 80 14.22 3.65 12.63
CA ASN A 80 15.19 2.76 13.23
C ASN A 80 15.47 3.17 14.67
N ALA A 81 16.04 2.24 15.45
CA ALA A 81 16.40 2.45 16.85
C ALA A 81 17.41 3.58 17.06
N ASP A 82 18.26 3.85 16.06
CA ASP A 82 19.22 4.96 16.05
C ASP A 82 18.59 6.33 15.72
N GLY A 83 17.29 6.36 15.45
CA GLY A 83 16.52 7.55 15.09
C GLY A 83 16.58 7.89 13.60
N TYR A 84 17.28 7.12 12.78
CA TYR A 84 17.26 7.31 11.33
C TYR A 84 15.91 6.87 10.75
N GLU A 85 15.42 7.64 9.78
CA GLU A 85 14.12 7.43 9.13
C GLU A 85 14.31 7.04 7.66
N PRO A 86 14.54 5.75 7.35
CA PRO A 86 14.73 5.30 5.97
C PRO A 86 13.46 5.54 5.13
N GLY A 87 13.64 6.08 3.92
CA GLY A 87 12.56 6.26 2.97
C GLY A 87 11.97 4.93 2.50
N ILE A 88 10.65 4.73 2.66
CA ILE A 88 9.96 3.54 2.15
C ILE A 88 9.44 3.79 0.74
N THR A 89 8.86 4.96 0.48
CA THR A 89 8.30 5.34 -0.83
C THR A 89 9.29 6.26 -1.54
N LEU A 90 10.35 5.75 -2.17
CA LEU A 90 11.59 6.47 -2.54
C LEU A 90 11.50 7.60 -3.58
N ASP A 91 12.57 8.39 -3.65
CA ASP A 91 12.78 9.49 -4.60
C ASP A 91 13.70 9.11 -5.79
N SER A 92 13.40 9.65 -6.99
CA SER A 92 14.30 9.64 -8.15
C SER A 92 15.59 10.43 -7.94
N ASP A 93 15.56 11.45 -7.09
CA ASP A 93 16.72 12.31 -6.83
C ASP A 93 17.69 11.69 -5.81
N GLY A 94 17.42 10.46 -5.34
CA GLY A 94 18.26 9.75 -4.38
C GLY A 94 18.24 10.36 -2.98
N MET A 95 17.24 11.17 -2.64
CA MET A 95 17.06 11.73 -1.30
C MET A 95 16.41 10.71 -0.36
N THR A 96 16.69 10.81 0.94
CA THR A 96 16.10 9.95 1.98
C THR A 96 14.60 10.20 2.18
N ALA A 97 14.14 11.43 1.90
CA ALA A 97 12.74 11.83 1.99
C ALA A 97 11.94 11.38 0.74
N GLY A 98 11.55 10.11 0.72
CA GLY A 98 10.91 9.47 -0.44
C GLY A 98 9.72 10.21 -1.11
N ASN A 99 9.42 9.97 -2.40
CA ASN A 99 8.41 10.65 -3.21
C ASN A 99 6.95 10.44 -2.84
N GLY A 100 6.66 9.52 -1.92
CA GLY A 100 5.30 9.22 -1.49
C GLY A 100 4.49 8.42 -2.51
N VAL A 101 3.28 8.03 -2.11
CA VAL A 101 2.43 7.12 -2.88
C VAL A 101 1.62 7.92 -3.92
N PRO A 102 1.85 7.73 -5.23
CA PRO A 102 0.99 8.27 -6.26
C PRO A 102 -0.28 7.44 -6.39
N LEU A 103 -1.37 8.11 -6.75
CA LEU A 103 -2.64 7.49 -7.09
C LEU A 103 -2.96 7.78 -8.54
N TYR A 104 -2.98 6.74 -9.37
CA TYR A 104 -3.35 6.82 -10.77
C TYR A 104 -4.80 6.40 -10.94
N ILE A 105 -5.58 7.17 -11.67
CA ILE A 105 -6.98 6.89 -11.94
C ILE A 105 -7.16 6.85 -13.45
N VAL A 106 -7.69 5.74 -13.95
CA VAL A 106 -7.85 5.49 -15.38
C VAL A 106 -9.31 5.20 -15.68
N MET A 107 -9.87 5.93 -16.63
CA MET A 107 -11.21 5.71 -17.15
C MET A 107 -11.10 5.16 -18.58
N PRO A 108 -11.56 3.92 -18.85
CA PRO A 108 -11.70 3.45 -20.23
C PRO A 108 -12.66 4.34 -21.01
N ASP A 109 -12.44 4.46 -22.32
CA ASP A 109 -13.29 5.29 -23.20
C ASP A 109 -14.73 4.77 -23.33
N THR A 110 -14.95 3.51 -22.97
CA THR A 110 -16.26 2.89 -22.88
C THR A 110 -16.64 2.67 -21.41
N ASP A 111 -17.94 2.73 -21.11
CA ASP A 111 -18.42 2.66 -19.73
C ASP A 111 -17.94 1.40 -18.98
N GLN A 112 -17.71 0.28 -19.69
CA GLN A 112 -17.32 -1.02 -19.15
C GLN A 112 -16.08 -1.61 -19.83
N GLY A 113 -15.19 -0.74 -20.34
CA GLY A 113 -13.96 -1.16 -21.03
C GLY A 113 -13.00 -1.94 -20.14
N PRO A 114 -12.06 -2.71 -20.74
CA PRO A 114 -11.06 -3.47 -20.01
C PRO A 114 -10.01 -2.57 -19.36
N ALA A 115 -9.21 -3.15 -18.47
CA ALA A 115 -8.02 -2.52 -17.90
C ALA A 115 -6.99 -2.22 -19.02
N PRO A 116 -6.63 -0.94 -19.25
CA PRO A 116 -5.60 -0.61 -20.22
C PRO A 116 -4.20 -0.87 -19.67
N TYR A 117 -3.17 -0.62 -20.50
CA TYR A 117 -1.76 -0.57 -20.09
C TYR A 117 -1.25 0.87 -20.16
N PRO A 118 -1.35 1.66 -19.08
CA PRO A 118 -1.06 3.08 -19.17
C PRO A 118 0.42 3.37 -19.35
N LYS A 119 0.71 4.43 -20.10
CA LYS A 119 2.07 4.91 -20.28
C LYS A 119 2.49 5.72 -19.06
N GLN A 120 3.72 5.48 -18.59
CA GLN A 120 4.36 6.35 -17.63
C GLN A 120 4.89 7.60 -18.34
N VAL A 121 4.63 8.77 -17.77
CA VAL A 121 5.21 10.03 -18.23
C VAL A 121 6.67 10.09 -17.78
N ASP A 122 7.59 10.34 -18.70
CA ASP A 122 9.02 10.49 -18.43
C ASP A 122 9.52 11.81 -19.04
N THR A 123 9.87 12.76 -18.17
CA THR A 123 10.36 14.10 -18.55
C THR A 123 11.88 14.24 -18.49
N THR A 124 12.61 13.20 -18.11
CA THR A 124 14.08 13.24 -17.91
C THR A 124 14.84 13.37 -19.23
N THR A 125 14.26 12.92 -20.34
CA THR A 125 14.89 12.91 -21.67
C THR A 125 14.57 14.14 -22.53
N GLY A 126 13.88 15.14 -21.96
CA GLY A 126 13.50 16.38 -22.68
C GLY A 126 12.45 16.18 -23.79
N SER A 127 11.94 14.96 -23.97
CA SER A 127 10.90 14.59 -24.94
C SER A 127 9.55 14.21 -24.30
N GLY A 128 9.46 14.32 -22.97
CA GLY A 128 8.32 13.88 -22.16
C GLY A 128 7.10 14.78 -22.24
N GLY A 129 5.92 14.15 -22.34
CA GLY A 129 4.61 14.80 -22.36
C GLY A 129 4.34 15.69 -21.15
N THR A 130 3.38 16.61 -21.33
CA THR A 130 3.06 17.67 -20.37
C THR A 130 2.30 17.20 -19.12
N GLY A 131 2.22 15.89 -18.85
CA GLY A 131 1.55 15.30 -17.68
C GLY A 131 0.44 14.31 -18.01
N TYR A 132 -0.40 14.00 -17.02
CA TYR A 132 -1.57 13.13 -17.20
C TYR A 132 -2.81 13.98 -17.45
N TRP A 133 -3.37 13.89 -18.65
CA TRP A 133 -4.46 14.76 -19.10
C TRP A 133 -5.78 13.98 -19.14
N PRO A 134 -6.66 14.11 -18.14
CA PRO A 134 -7.88 13.32 -18.10
C PRO A 134 -8.87 13.69 -19.21
N GLY A 135 -8.67 14.80 -19.93
CA GLY A 135 -9.50 15.18 -21.08
C GLY A 135 -9.03 14.66 -22.42
N VAL A 136 -7.80 14.15 -22.50
CA VAL A 136 -7.18 13.69 -23.74
C VAL A 136 -7.21 12.18 -23.76
N ALA A 137 -7.71 11.63 -24.87
CA ALA A 137 -7.75 10.20 -25.08
C ALA A 137 -6.34 9.68 -25.36
N GLU A 138 -5.93 8.65 -24.62
CA GLU A 138 -4.69 7.92 -24.78
C GLU A 138 -4.95 6.55 -25.40
N ASN A 139 -3.93 5.98 -26.06
CA ASN A 139 -3.96 4.62 -26.59
C ASN A 139 -2.80 3.81 -26.00
N ASP A 140 -3.10 2.59 -25.53
CA ASP A 140 -2.13 1.70 -24.89
C ASP A 140 -1.31 0.85 -25.87
N GLY A 141 -1.54 0.99 -27.17
CA GLY A 141 -0.92 0.19 -28.23
C GLY A 141 -1.52 -1.21 -28.40
N GLN A 142 -2.50 -1.58 -27.57
CA GLN A 142 -3.20 -2.86 -27.58
C GLN A 142 -4.65 -2.73 -28.04
N GLY A 143 -5.03 -1.56 -28.55
CA GLY A 143 -6.37 -1.27 -29.06
C GLY A 143 -7.32 -0.68 -28.01
N ASN A 144 -6.87 -0.44 -26.77
CA ASN A 144 -7.70 0.23 -25.77
C ASN A 144 -7.47 1.74 -25.82
N THR A 145 -8.57 2.49 -25.70
CA THR A 145 -8.56 3.94 -25.52
C THR A 145 -9.00 4.27 -24.10
N TYR A 146 -8.30 5.20 -23.46
CA TYR A 146 -8.52 5.54 -22.05
C TYR A 146 -8.18 7.01 -21.77
N TYR A 147 -8.57 7.46 -20.58
CA TYR A 147 -8.23 8.76 -20.00
C TYR A 147 -7.56 8.52 -18.65
N ILE A 148 -6.53 9.28 -18.32
CA ILE A 148 -5.76 9.08 -17.09
C ILE A 148 -5.56 10.40 -16.35
N ALA A 149 -5.64 10.32 -15.03
CA ALA A 149 -5.22 11.37 -14.10
C ALA A 149 -4.30 10.78 -13.03
N LYS A 150 -3.51 11.64 -12.43
CA LYS A 150 -2.76 11.34 -11.22
C LYS A 150 -3.15 12.34 -10.14
N MET A 151 -3.65 11.80 -9.04
CA MET A 151 -4.20 12.61 -7.95
C MET A 151 -3.12 13.49 -7.32
N GLY A 152 -3.53 14.68 -6.90
CA GLY A 152 -2.72 15.67 -6.20
C GLY A 152 -1.97 16.65 -7.09
N GLN A 153 -2.02 16.54 -8.44
CA GLN A 153 -1.40 17.47 -9.39
C GLN A 153 -2.33 18.70 -9.65
N ARG A 154 -1.79 19.94 -9.76
CA ARG A 154 -2.63 21.17 -9.87
C ARG A 154 -2.87 21.66 -11.30
N ALA A 155 -4.10 22.16 -11.48
CA ALA A 155 -4.59 23.29 -12.30
C ALA A 155 -4.09 23.49 -13.74
N SER A 156 -2.79 23.44 -14.02
CA SER A 156 -2.26 23.56 -15.39
C SER A 156 -2.61 22.35 -16.26
N GLU A 157 -2.75 21.15 -15.68
CA GLU A 157 -3.22 19.95 -16.38
C GLU A 157 -4.75 19.93 -16.62
N LEU A 158 -5.48 20.77 -15.88
CA LEU A 158 -6.94 20.96 -16.03
C LEU A 158 -7.29 22.21 -16.86
N ALA A 159 -6.29 23.03 -17.23
CA ALA A 159 -6.48 24.18 -18.10
C ALA A 159 -6.76 23.69 -19.53
N GLY A 160 -7.92 24.07 -20.08
CA GLY A 160 -8.39 23.58 -21.39
C GLY A 160 -9.77 22.89 -21.37
N GLY A 161 -10.64 23.20 -20.40
CA GLY A 161 -12.03 22.73 -20.38
C GLY A 161 -12.35 21.63 -19.36
N ASN A 162 -11.37 21.26 -18.51
CA ASN A 162 -11.50 20.23 -17.47
C ASN A 162 -11.25 20.74 -16.04
N ALA A 163 -11.19 22.06 -15.83
CA ALA A 163 -11.32 22.60 -14.48
C ALA A 163 -12.73 22.27 -13.97
N ALA A 164 -12.83 21.47 -12.91
CA ALA A 164 -14.07 21.35 -12.16
C ALA A 164 -14.25 22.64 -11.32
N ASP A 165 -15.46 23.17 -11.33
CA ASP A 165 -15.85 24.34 -10.54
C ASP A 165 -16.28 23.86 -9.14
N GLY A 166 -15.75 24.46 -8.07
CA GLY A 166 -16.24 24.16 -6.71
C GLY A 166 -15.28 24.48 -5.56
N ALA A 167 -15.84 24.53 -4.34
CA ALA A 167 -15.13 24.80 -3.09
C ALA A 167 -14.32 23.60 -2.56
N ASN A 168 -14.55 22.39 -3.10
CA ASN A 168 -13.92 21.15 -2.64
C ASN A 168 -12.52 20.93 -3.20
N HIS A 169 -11.98 21.87 -3.98
CA HIS A 169 -10.62 21.72 -4.50
C HIS A 169 -9.62 22.16 -3.44
N ASN A 170 -8.61 21.34 -3.21
CA ASN A 170 -7.45 21.74 -2.43
C ASN A 170 -6.68 22.95 -2.98
N LEU A 171 -7.10 23.51 -4.13
CA LEU A 171 -6.24 24.15 -5.12
C LEU A 171 -6.76 25.46 -5.71
N SER A 172 -7.66 26.20 -5.05
CA SER A 172 -8.21 27.47 -5.56
C SER A 172 -7.20 28.67 -5.57
N GLY A 173 -5.89 28.41 -5.55
CA GLY A 173 -4.83 29.43 -5.49
C GLY A 173 -3.47 28.93 -6.01
N ALA A 174 -2.58 29.86 -6.37
CA ALA A 174 -1.40 29.66 -7.23
C ALA A 174 -0.31 28.65 -6.78
N ALA A 175 -0.37 28.04 -5.58
CA ALA A 175 0.70 27.16 -5.09
C ALA A 175 0.19 25.84 -4.48
N LEU A 176 0.69 24.71 -4.99
CA LEU A 176 0.44 23.37 -4.45
C LEU A 176 0.97 23.22 -3.02
N VAL A 177 0.07 22.92 -2.09
CA VAL A 177 0.37 22.70 -0.67
C VAL A 177 -0.04 21.30 -0.22
N ALA A 178 0.74 20.77 0.72
CA ALA A 178 0.51 19.46 1.31
C ALA A 178 -0.74 19.48 2.19
N LYS A 179 -1.64 18.51 2.02
CA LYS A 179 -2.87 18.43 2.81
C LYS A 179 -3.46 17.02 2.84
N ASN A 180 -3.63 16.52 4.07
CA ASN A 180 -4.33 15.28 4.38
C ASN A 180 -5.84 15.46 4.18
N ALA A 181 -6.51 14.45 3.62
CA ALA A 181 -7.95 14.45 3.33
C ALA A 181 -8.38 15.57 2.36
N ALA A 182 -7.47 15.96 1.48
CA ALA A 182 -7.75 16.71 0.28
C ALA A 182 -8.90 16.09 -0.51
N VAL A 183 -9.93 16.87 -0.82
CA VAL A 183 -10.87 16.49 -1.89
C VAL A 183 -10.35 17.04 -3.21
N GLU A 184 -10.44 16.24 -4.26
CA GLU A 184 -10.10 16.62 -5.61
C GLU A 184 -11.23 16.20 -6.53
N THR A 185 -11.72 17.13 -7.35
CA THR A 185 -12.71 16.81 -8.39
C THR A 185 -12.00 16.71 -9.73
N THR A 186 -12.16 15.57 -10.38
CA THR A 186 -11.49 15.26 -11.64
C THR A 186 -12.53 14.99 -12.73
N ARG A 187 -12.34 15.63 -13.87
CA ARG A 187 -13.17 15.45 -15.06
C ARG A 187 -12.40 14.64 -16.12
N PHE A 188 -12.93 13.47 -16.44
CA PHE A 188 -12.40 12.56 -17.45
C PHE A 188 -13.22 12.65 -18.74
N GLY A 189 -12.55 12.59 -19.89
CA GLY A 189 -13.18 12.64 -21.21
C GLY A 189 -13.32 14.04 -21.81
N PRO A 190 -13.63 14.12 -23.12
CA PRO A 190 -13.75 15.37 -23.86
C PRO A 190 -15.03 16.14 -23.51
N ALA A 191 -15.12 17.38 -23.99
CA ALA A 191 -16.34 18.17 -23.91
C ALA A 191 -17.55 17.41 -24.51
N GLY A 192 -18.66 17.40 -23.76
CA GLY A 192 -19.91 16.73 -24.17
C GLY A 192 -20.03 15.24 -23.83
N ARG A 193 -18.93 14.55 -23.46
CA ARG A 193 -18.95 13.14 -23.04
C ARG A 193 -18.02 12.89 -21.86
N TYR A 194 -18.03 13.80 -20.89
CA TYR A 194 -17.16 13.69 -19.72
C TYR A 194 -17.83 12.94 -18.57
N ARG A 195 -17.02 12.48 -17.63
CA ARG A 195 -17.40 11.93 -16.32
C ARG A 195 -16.68 12.71 -15.25
N THR A 196 -17.38 13.10 -14.20
CA THR A 196 -16.77 13.82 -13.08
C THR A 196 -16.84 12.96 -11.83
N ILE A 197 -15.70 12.79 -11.16
CA ILE A 197 -15.62 12.11 -9.87
C ILE A 197 -14.97 13.03 -8.84
N GLU A 198 -15.20 12.75 -7.57
CA GLU A 198 -14.37 13.28 -6.49
C GLU A 198 -13.54 12.17 -5.87
N THR A 199 -12.33 12.51 -5.47
CA THR A 199 -11.44 11.61 -4.75
C THR A 199 -10.90 12.25 -3.49
N GLN A 200 -10.70 11.43 -2.48
CA GLN A 200 -10.10 11.86 -1.22
C GLN A 200 -9.21 10.76 -0.67
N VAL A 201 -8.04 11.15 -0.17
CA VAL A 201 -7.10 10.24 0.49
C VAL A 201 -6.85 10.74 1.90
N VAL A 202 -7.09 9.88 2.88
CA VAL A 202 -6.95 10.16 4.31
C VAL A 202 -5.89 9.23 4.88
N THR A 203 -4.86 9.78 5.52
CA THR A 203 -3.89 8.96 6.26
C THR A 203 -3.98 9.18 7.75
N ARG A 204 -3.79 8.10 8.51
CA ARG A 204 -3.78 8.11 9.98
C ARG A 204 -2.96 6.95 10.52
N VAL A 205 -2.55 7.03 11.77
CA VAL A 205 -1.94 5.90 12.48
C VAL A 205 -2.99 5.10 13.23
N SER A 206 -2.81 3.79 13.31
CA SER A 206 -3.63 2.86 14.09
C SER A 206 -2.75 1.73 14.62
N GLY A 207 -2.34 1.84 15.89
CA GLY A 207 -1.39 0.89 16.48
C GLY A 207 -0.05 0.91 15.73
N ARG A 208 0.37 -0.25 15.22
CA ARG A 208 1.61 -0.42 14.43
C ARG A 208 1.49 -0.06 12.94
N TYR A 209 0.30 0.36 12.51
CA TYR A 209 0.01 0.59 11.10
C TYR A 209 -0.14 2.07 10.78
N VAL A 210 0.36 2.47 9.61
CA VAL A 210 -0.14 3.64 8.89
C VAL A 210 -1.28 3.17 7.99
N ILE A 211 -2.47 3.74 8.17
CA ILE A 211 -3.67 3.47 7.38
C ILE A 211 -3.83 4.55 6.33
N ALA A 212 -4.09 4.16 5.08
CA ALA A 212 -4.52 5.04 4.01
C ALA A 212 -5.93 4.65 3.55
N ASP A 213 -6.88 5.54 3.77
CA ASP A 213 -8.27 5.43 3.34
C ASP A 213 -8.47 6.24 2.05
N TYR A 214 -9.00 5.60 1.02
CA TYR A 214 -9.28 6.17 -0.30
C TYR A 214 -10.78 6.20 -0.51
N TYR A 215 -11.31 7.36 -0.91
CA TYR A 215 -12.72 7.56 -1.20
C TYR A 215 -12.88 8.03 -2.63
N PHE A 216 -13.88 7.47 -3.32
CA PHE A 216 -14.24 7.81 -4.70
C PHE A 216 -15.73 8.08 -4.74
N TYR A 217 -16.12 9.27 -5.19
CA TYR A 217 -17.52 9.68 -5.27
C TYR A 217 -17.93 9.99 -6.70
N GLY A 218 -19.02 9.37 -7.16
CA GLY A 218 -19.57 9.58 -8.49
C GLY A 218 -20.37 10.87 -8.56
N ARG A 219 -19.75 11.95 -9.06
CA ARG A 219 -20.33 13.29 -9.00
C ARG A 219 -21.32 13.56 -10.13
N GLU A 220 -20.83 13.74 -11.35
CA GLU A 220 -21.64 14.22 -12.48
C GLU A 220 -21.38 13.44 -13.76
N ASN A 221 -22.43 13.33 -14.58
CA ASN A 221 -22.40 12.75 -15.92
C ASN A 221 -21.96 11.27 -15.98
N LEU A 222 -22.05 10.54 -14.86
CA LEU A 222 -21.91 9.08 -14.86
C LEU A 222 -23.18 8.42 -15.44
N PRO A 223 -23.05 7.33 -16.21
CA PRO A 223 -24.20 6.54 -16.65
C PRO A 223 -24.93 5.93 -15.46
N THR A 224 -26.25 5.68 -15.60
CA THR A 224 -27.03 5.01 -14.55
C THR A 224 -26.48 3.62 -14.21
N GLY A 225 -25.95 2.89 -15.19
CA GLY A 225 -25.29 1.58 -14.99
C GLY A 225 -23.92 1.65 -14.32
N GLY A 226 -23.37 2.85 -14.18
CA GLY A 226 -22.02 3.11 -13.67
C GLY A 226 -20.97 3.23 -14.77
N GLN A 227 -19.84 3.82 -14.40
CA GLN A 227 -18.63 3.92 -15.20
C GLN A 227 -17.52 3.15 -14.50
N LYS A 228 -16.80 2.31 -15.26
CA LYS A 228 -15.58 1.68 -14.76
C LYS A 228 -14.45 2.68 -14.62
N PHE A 229 -13.76 2.59 -13.49
CA PHE A 229 -12.48 3.25 -13.22
C PHE A 229 -11.50 2.21 -12.69
N TYR A 230 -10.26 2.30 -13.15
CA TYR A 230 -9.13 1.53 -12.67
C TYR A 230 -8.24 2.44 -11.84
N VAL A 231 -8.05 2.10 -10.57
CA VAL A 231 -7.30 2.93 -9.63
C VAL A 231 -6.07 2.19 -9.14
N GLY A 232 -4.89 2.71 -9.47
CA GLY A 232 -3.61 2.01 -9.27
C GLY A 232 -2.66 2.77 -8.36
N MET A 233 -1.98 2.02 -7.50
CA MET A 233 -0.87 2.49 -6.67
C MET A 233 0.41 1.87 -7.23
N ALA A 234 1.33 2.72 -7.67
CA ALA A 234 2.57 2.29 -8.31
C ALA A 234 3.70 3.27 -7.96
N TYR A 235 4.52 2.89 -6.98
CA TYR A 235 5.64 3.70 -6.48
C TYR A 235 6.89 2.86 -6.33
N ASP A 236 8.03 3.53 -6.36
CA ASP A 236 9.31 2.93 -6.01
C ASP A 236 9.35 2.67 -4.49
N LEU A 237 9.71 1.45 -4.12
CA LEU A 237 9.70 0.97 -2.75
C LEU A 237 11.14 0.69 -2.29
N SER A 238 11.47 1.07 -1.07
CA SER A 238 12.72 0.66 -0.43
C SER A 238 12.49 0.15 0.98
N VAL A 239 13.42 -0.67 1.44
CA VAL A 239 13.41 -1.25 2.77
C VAL A 239 14.75 -0.95 3.44
N ASN A 240 14.72 -0.12 4.48
CA ASN A 240 15.87 0.15 5.34
C ASN A 240 17.16 0.56 4.59
N ASP A 241 17.02 1.54 3.69
CA ASP A 241 18.14 2.09 2.92
C ASP A 241 19.12 2.85 3.82
N THR A 242 20.41 2.56 3.71
CA THR A 242 21.43 3.24 4.52
C THR A 242 21.71 4.66 4.01
N PRO A 243 21.80 5.67 4.89
CA PRO A 243 22.09 7.02 4.46
C PRO A 243 23.56 7.15 4.06
N THR A 244 23.82 7.90 3.00
CA THR A 244 25.16 8.27 2.55
C THR A 244 25.28 9.78 2.38
N THR A 245 26.52 10.27 2.29
CA THR A 245 26.83 11.69 2.02
C THR A 245 27.81 11.76 0.86
N TYR A 246 27.55 12.67 -0.08
CA TYR A 246 28.45 12.89 -1.21
C TYR A 246 29.32 14.13 -0.97
N ILE A 247 30.62 14.01 -1.21
CA ILE A 247 31.55 15.14 -1.13
C ILE A 247 31.06 16.24 -2.10
N GLY A 248 30.88 17.45 -1.58
CA GLY A 248 30.41 18.61 -2.36
C GLY A 248 28.89 18.81 -2.36
N TYR A 249 28.11 17.90 -1.76
CA TYR A 249 26.66 18.06 -1.59
C TYR A 249 26.29 18.15 -0.10
N THR A 250 25.33 19.02 0.22
CA THR A 250 24.80 19.15 1.58
C THR A 250 23.57 18.25 1.74
N GLY A 251 23.57 17.38 2.75
CA GLY A 251 22.42 16.53 3.09
C GLY A 251 22.76 15.04 3.12
N GLN A 252 21.78 14.24 3.54
CA GLN A 252 21.84 12.78 3.46
C GLN A 252 21.09 12.31 2.22
N PHE A 253 21.64 11.27 1.59
CA PHE A 253 21.12 10.64 0.39
C PHE A 253 20.87 9.16 0.67
N ALA A 254 19.94 8.56 -0.06
CA ALA A 254 19.79 7.12 -0.12
C ALA A 254 21.04 6.52 -0.79
N SER A 255 21.64 5.50 -0.17
CA SER A 255 22.72 4.73 -0.77
C SER A 255 22.23 3.87 -1.95
N GLY A 256 20.95 3.53 -1.96
CA GLY A 256 20.31 2.64 -2.93
C GLY A 256 20.34 1.17 -2.51
N ASP A 257 20.96 0.81 -1.38
CA ASP A 257 21.03 -0.57 -0.91
C ASP A 257 19.66 -1.13 -0.46
N GLY A 258 18.74 -0.26 -0.04
CA GLY A 258 17.39 -0.66 0.36
C GLY A 258 16.47 -0.92 -0.84
N ARG A 259 16.92 -0.55 -2.06
CA ARG A 259 16.22 -0.88 -3.30
C ARG A 259 16.41 -2.34 -3.69
N GLN A 260 17.54 -2.94 -3.35
CA GLN A 260 17.82 -4.36 -3.54
C GLN A 260 17.07 -5.16 -2.46
N LYS A 261 15.94 -5.76 -2.88
CA LYS A 261 14.97 -6.33 -1.95
C LYS A 261 14.30 -7.56 -2.54
N ASP A 262 13.75 -8.36 -1.65
CA ASP A 262 12.89 -9.48 -1.98
C ASP A 262 11.44 -9.03 -1.85
N MET A 263 10.71 -9.09 -2.94
CA MET A 263 9.28 -8.77 -3.01
C MET A 263 8.50 -10.07 -3.07
N ILE A 264 7.69 -10.30 -2.05
CA ILE A 264 6.88 -11.51 -1.92
C ILE A 264 5.41 -11.10 -1.91
N SER A 265 4.60 -11.67 -2.80
CA SER A 265 3.15 -11.52 -2.70
C SER A 265 2.59 -12.53 -1.72
N THR A 266 1.84 -12.03 -0.76
CA THR A 266 1.10 -12.85 0.20
C THR A 266 -0.36 -12.91 -0.19
N ASP A 267 -1.13 -13.78 0.44
CA ASP A 267 -2.58 -13.78 0.36
C ASP A 267 -3.16 -12.41 0.74
N ARG A 268 -2.63 -11.79 1.80
CA ARG A 268 -3.09 -10.50 2.34
C ARG A 268 -2.53 -9.26 1.64
N GLY A 269 -1.52 -9.37 0.79
CA GLY A 269 -0.93 -8.22 0.10
C GLY A 269 0.49 -8.48 -0.39
N PHE A 270 1.44 -7.66 0.09
CA PHE A 270 2.87 -7.79 -0.20
C PHE A 270 3.71 -7.70 1.07
N TYR A 271 4.79 -8.45 1.06
CA TYR A 271 5.87 -8.42 2.03
C TYR A 271 7.17 -8.10 1.29
N ALA A 272 7.81 -7.00 1.64
CA ALA A 272 9.11 -6.61 1.13
C ALA A 272 10.14 -6.78 2.24
N ARG A 273 11.25 -7.47 1.97
CA ARG A 273 12.42 -7.48 2.87
C ARG A 273 13.65 -6.98 2.14
N LYS A 274 14.51 -6.24 2.83
CA LYS A 274 15.81 -5.88 2.27
C LYS A 274 16.61 -7.17 2.00
N HIS A 275 17.21 -7.28 0.82
CA HIS A 275 17.90 -8.51 0.44
C HIS A 275 19.07 -8.77 1.39
N GLY A 276 19.14 -9.99 1.94
CA GLY A 276 20.17 -10.37 2.92
C GLY A 276 20.03 -9.71 4.30
N ASP A 277 18.91 -9.08 4.62
CA ASP A 277 18.63 -8.43 5.92
C ASP A 277 17.26 -8.91 6.47
N ILE A 278 16.94 -8.49 7.70
CA ILE A 278 15.72 -8.79 8.45
C ILE A 278 14.77 -7.59 8.55
N ALA A 279 15.11 -6.47 7.91
CA ALA A 279 14.23 -5.31 7.83
C ALA A 279 13.12 -5.54 6.81
N THR A 280 11.90 -5.07 7.12
CA THR A 280 10.69 -5.40 6.35
C THR A 280 9.73 -4.23 6.21
N VAL A 281 8.99 -4.24 5.10
CA VAL A 281 7.80 -3.42 4.86
C VAL A 281 6.65 -4.33 4.44
N ASN A 282 5.51 -4.21 5.10
CA ASN A 282 4.28 -4.89 4.73
C ASN A 282 3.29 -3.91 4.09
N ILE A 283 2.68 -4.32 2.99
CA ILE A 283 1.53 -3.66 2.36
C ILE A 283 0.35 -4.61 2.51
N VAL A 284 -0.56 -4.30 3.43
CA VAL A 284 -1.74 -5.11 3.72
C VAL A 284 -2.94 -4.56 2.95
N LEU A 285 -3.45 -5.40 2.05
CA LEU A 285 -4.55 -5.10 1.14
C LEU A 285 -5.81 -5.88 1.51
N ASP A 286 -5.69 -7.10 2.03
CA ASP A 286 -6.85 -7.94 2.41
C ASP A 286 -6.71 -8.45 3.85
N ASP A 287 -7.37 -7.77 4.79
CA ASP A 287 -7.44 -8.09 6.20
C ASP A 287 -8.69 -7.45 6.80
N ALA A 288 -9.69 -8.28 7.10
CA ALA A 288 -10.95 -7.84 7.68
C ALA A 288 -10.80 -7.17 9.05
N THR A 289 -9.77 -7.52 9.84
CA THR A 289 -9.53 -6.93 11.17
C THR A 289 -9.02 -5.49 11.09
N LEU A 290 -8.37 -5.13 9.99
CA LEU A 290 -7.96 -3.77 9.67
C LEU A 290 -8.98 -3.04 8.78
N GLY A 291 -9.92 -3.79 8.20
CA GLY A 291 -10.89 -3.32 7.23
C GLY A 291 -10.24 -2.90 5.90
N THR A 292 -9.10 -3.49 5.54
CA THR A 292 -8.45 -3.22 4.25
C THR A 292 -9.27 -3.83 3.11
N SER A 293 -9.01 -3.38 1.88
CA SER A 293 -9.82 -3.75 0.71
C SER A 293 -9.03 -4.59 -0.29
N GLU A 294 -9.50 -5.83 -0.51
CA GLU A 294 -8.92 -6.77 -1.48
C GLU A 294 -8.65 -6.08 -2.83
N PRO A 295 -7.44 -6.26 -3.40
CA PRO A 295 -7.08 -5.65 -4.66
C PRO A 295 -7.67 -6.44 -5.84
N SER A 296 -7.93 -5.74 -6.94
CA SER A 296 -8.30 -6.36 -8.22
C SER A 296 -7.09 -6.87 -9.01
N SER A 297 -5.90 -6.31 -8.74
CA SER A 297 -4.63 -6.78 -9.31
C SER A 297 -3.48 -6.72 -8.31
N LYS A 298 -2.51 -7.61 -8.47
CA LYS A 298 -1.21 -7.57 -7.76
C LYS A 298 -0.09 -7.81 -8.76
N TRP A 299 0.92 -6.95 -8.75
CA TRP A 299 2.06 -7.04 -9.65
C TRP A 299 3.38 -6.85 -8.92
N ILE A 300 4.41 -7.60 -9.32
CA ILE A 300 5.80 -7.46 -8.86
C ILE A 300 6.73 -7.40 -10.07
N GLY A 301 7.61 -6.41 -10.15
CA GLY A 301 8.59 -6.36 -11.24
C GLY A 301 9.48 -5.13 -11.19
N ASP A 302 10.12 -4.81 -12.31
CA ASP A 302 11.03 -3.67 -12.44
C ASP A 302 10.32 -2.34 -12.15
N PHE A 303 10.93 -1.51 -11.31
CA PHE A 303 10.30 -0.26 -10.88
C PHE A 303 9.87 0.64 -12.06
N SER A 304 10.55 0.61 -13.21
CA SER A 304 10.23 1.46 -14.36
C SER A 304 8.98 1.00 -15.14
N ARG A 305 8.44 -0.17 -14.82
CA ARG A 305 7.25 -0.76 -15.49
C ARG A 305 6.02 -0.82 -14.59
N ARG A 306 6.14 -0.32 -13.35
CA ARG A 306 5.13 -0.36 -12.29
C ARG A 306 3.76 0.17 -12.72
N LEU A 307 3.70 1.33 -13.40
CA LEU A 307 2.41 1.89 -13.84
C LEU A 307 1.82 1.11 -15.02
N TYR A 308 2.67 0.65 -15.95
CA TYR A 308 2.25 -0.07 -17.14
C TYR A 308 1.49 -1.36 -16.79
N TYR A 309 1.89 -2.02 -15.69
CA TYR A 309 1.26 -3.26 -15.21
C TYR A 309 0.43 -3.11 -13.93
N ALA A 310 0.20 -1.89 -13.43
CA ALA A 310 -0.53 -1.67 -12.17
C ALA A 310 -1.91 -2.34 -12.13
N PHE A 311 -2.56 -2.50 -13.29
CA PHE A 311 -3.91 -3.04 -13.42
C PHE A 311 -3.98 -4.52 -13.81
N HIS A 312 -2.84 -5.21 -13.87
CA HIS A 312 -2.74 -6.59 -14.35
C HIS A 312 -2.03 -7.44 -13.32
N SER A 313 -2.61 -8.60 -12.99
CA SER A 313 -1.94 -9.52 -12.07
C SER A 313 -0.80 -10.25 -12.76
N GLY A 314 0.35 -10.36 -12.10
CA GLY A 314 1.48 -11.11 -12.62
C GLY A 314 2.82 -10.65 -12.03
N TYR A 315 3.90 -11.22 -12.52
CA TYR A 315 5.24 -10.88 -12.04
C TYR A 315 6.23 -10.83 -13.19
N GLU A 316 7.34 -10.13 -12.97
CA GLU A 316 8.43 -10.09 -13.93
C GLU A 316 9.55 -11.07 -13.58
N SER A 317 10.16 -11.60 -14.63
CA SER A 317 11.38 -12.40 -14.57
C SER A 317 12.42 -11.83 -15.53
N VAL A 318 13.70 -11.93 -15.18
CA VAL A 318 14.79 -11.55 -16.09
C VAL A 318 14.78 -12.49 -17.30
N ALA A 319 14.58 -11.93 -18.49
CA ALA A 319 14.61 -12.67 -19.75
C ALA A 319 15.99 -12.62 -20.42
N GLY A 320 16.90 -11.78 -19.92
CA GLY A 320 18.31 -11.72 -20.28
C GLY A 320 18.91 -10.37 -19.91
N HIS A 321 20.10 -10.07 -20.45
CA HIS A 321 20.81 -8.81 -20.21
C HIS A 321 21.18 -8.14 -21.54
N ASP A 322 21.15 -6.81 -21.58
CA ASP A 322 21.66 -6.03 -22.70
C ASP A 322 23.21 -6.03 -22.73
N THR A 323 23.80 -5.36 -23.73
CA THR A 323 25.25 -5.29 -23.89
C THR A 323 25.98 -4.54 -22.77
N LEU A 324 25.25 -3.80 -21.93
CA LEU A 324 25.75 -3.11 -20.74
C LEU A 324 25.51 -3.91 -19.46
N GLY A 325 25.00 -5.14 -19.57
CA GLY A 325 24.69 -6.01 -18.44
C GLY A 325 23.42 -5.62 -17.68
N ARG A 326 22.55 -4.77 -18.25
CA ARG A 326 21.28 -4.40 -17.61
C ARG A 326 20.22 -5.45 -17.94
N PRO A 327 19.43 -5.92 -16.95
CA PRO A 327 18.41 -6.92 -17.20
C PRO A 327 17.30 -6.36 -18.08
N PHE A 328 16.76 -7.19 -18.97
CA PHE A 328 15.47 -6.96 -19.60
C PHE A 328 14.45 -7.97 -19.08
N TYR A 329 13.24 -7.48 -18.83
CA TYR A 329 12.24 -8.23 -18.08
C TYR A 329 11.13 -8.77 -19.00
N GLN A 330 10.70 -9.99 -18.72
CA GLN A 330 9.50 -10.57 -19.29
C GLN A 330 8.37 -10.55 -18.27
N PHE A 331 7.19 -10.10 -18.70
CA PHE A 331 5.98 -10.14 -17.89
C PHE A 331 5.34 -11.54 -17.97
N ASN A 332 5.04 -12.11 -16.80
CA ASN A 332 4.34 -13.38 -16.64
C ASN A 332 2.93 -13.10 -16.08
N PRO A 333 1.90 -13.00 -16.94
CA PRO A 333 0.55 -12.68 -16.50
C PRO A 333 -0.05 -13.84 -15.70
N LEU A 334 -0.83 -13.50 -14.68
CA LEU A 334 -1.64 -14.43 -13.91
C LEU A 334 -3.11 -14.02 -13.95
N GLY A 335 -4.01 -15.00 -13.96
CA GLY A 335 -5.45 -14.73 -14.11
C GLY A 335 -6.14 -14.17 -12.87
N THR A 336 -5.52 -14.27 -11.68
CA THR A 336 -6.12 -13.83 -10.41
C THR A 336 -5.06 -13.32 -9.43
N THR A 337 -5.48 -12.49 -8.48
CA THR A 337 -4.64 -12.05 -7.35
C THR A 337 -4.27 -13.21 -6.42
N ALA A 338 -5.15 -14.20 -6.25
CA ALA A 338 -4.87 -15.40 -5.46
C ALA A 338 -3.68 -16.20 -6.02
N ALA A 339 -3.53 -16.27 -7.35
CA ALA A 339 -2.41 -16.95 -8.00
C ALA A 339 -1.04 -16.27 -7.78
N MET A 340 -1.02 -15.03 -7.29
CA MET A 340 0.20 -14.33 -6.90
C MET A 340 0.72 -14.80 -5.53
N THR A 341 -0.11 -15.40 -4.67
CA THR A 341 0.31 -15.81 -3.31
C THR A 341 1.52 -16.75 -3.35
N GLY A 342 2.55 -16.42 -2.59
CA GLY A 342 3.82 -17.15 -2.55
C GLY A 342 4.75 -16.87 -3.72
N ARG A 343 4.37 -16.04 -4.70
CA ARG A 343 5.28 -15.57 -5.75
C ARG A 343 6.28 -14.58 -5.15
N SER A 344 7.56 -14.82 -5.40
CA SER A 344 8.64 -13.91 -5.07
C SER A 344 9.43 -13.51 -6.32
N THR A 345 9.89 -12.26 -6.31
CA THR A 345 11.01 -11.80 -7.14
C THR A 345 12.02 -11.20 -6.18
N GLU A 346 13.28 -11.58 -6.32
CA GLU A 346 14.30 -11.41 -5.27
C GLU A 346 15.55 -10.71 -5.83
N ASP A 347 16.35 -10.14 -4.94
CA ASP A 347 17.68 -9.61 -5.23
C ASP A 347 17.74 -8.58 -6.38
N SER A 348 16.77 -7.66 -6.44
CA SER A 348 16.76 -6.62 -7.48
C SER A 348 16.01 -5.35 -7.05
N ASP A 349 16.10 -4.30 -7.86
CA ASP A 349 15.36 -3.05 -7.71
C ASP A 349 13.92 -3.20 -8.19
N LEU A 350 13.13 -3.84 -7.35
CA LEU A 350 11.76 -4.26 -7.65
C LEU A 350 10.72 -3.25 -7.13
N SER A 351 9.51 -3.31 -7.65
CA SER A 351 8.37 -2.57 -7.10
C SER A 351 7.15 -3.46 -7.04
N ALA A 352 6.27 -3.18 -6.08
CA ALA A 352 4.90 -3.67 -6.10
C ALA A 352 3.99 -2.64 -6.77
N ALA A 353 3.04 -3.13 -7.56
CA ALA A 353 1.90 -2.35 -7.98
C ALA A 353 0.62 -3.14 -7.72
N PHE A 354 -0.45 -2.42 -7.42
CA PHE A 354 -1.76 -3.02 -7.18
C PHE A 354 -2.85 -2.01 -7.51
N SER A 355 -4.04 -2.52 -7.75
CA SER A 355 -5.17 -1.67 -8.14
C SER A 355 -6.50 -2.16 -7.62
N TRP A 356 -7.50 -1.31 -7.77
CA TRP A 356 -8.91 -1.67 -7.68
C TRP A 356 -9.62 -1.34 -9.01
N GLU A 357 -10.47 -2.25 -9.46
CA GLU A 357 -11.53 -1.96 -10.42
C GLU A 357 -12.75 -1.44 -9.66
N LEU A 358 -13.23 -0.26 -10.02
CA LEU A 358 -14.39 0.39 -9.44
C LEU A 358 -15.45 0.55 -10.52
N ASN A 359 -16.72 0.25 -10.22
CA ASN A 359 -17.85 0.66 -11.06
C ASN A 359 -18.66 1.70 -10.30
N LEU A 360 -18.43 2.98 -10.61
CA LEU A 360 -18.96 4.10 -9.85
C LEU A 360 -20.27 4.60 -10.48
N ARG A 361 -21.32 4.77 -9.69
CA ARG A 361 -22.62 5.32 -10.12
C ARG A 361 -22.81 6.76 -9.65
N PRO A 362 -23.76 7.52 -10.25
CA PRO A 362 -24.13 8.83 -9.74
C PRO A 362 -24.52 8.79 -8.26
N GLY A 363 -23.91 9.66 -7.45
CA GLY A 363 -24.14 9.75 -6.01
C GLY A 363 -23.54 8.60 -5.19
N GLU A 364 -22.81 7.65 -5.78
CA GLU A 364 -22.21 6.54 -5.03
C GLU A 364 -20.85 6.94 -4.45
N THR A 365 -20.58 6.60 -3.19
CA THR A 365 -19.24 6.67 -2.59
C THR A 365 -18.69 5.25 -2.41
N ILE A 366 -17.53 4.97 -3.00
CA ILE A 366 -16.77 3.75 -2.75
C ILE A 366 -15.58 4.09 -1.84
N HIS A 367 -15.41 3.30 -0.80
CA HIS A 367 -14.28 3.37 0.12
C HIS A 367 -13.35 2.18 -0.08
N LYS A 368 -12.04 2.44 -0.05
CA LYS A 368 -10.97 1.45 -0.09
C LYS A 368 -9.92 1.76 0.96
N ARG A 369 -9.33 0.74 1.58
CA ARG A 369 -8.33 0.92 2.64
C ARG A 369 -7.09 0.06 2.43
N ILE A 370 -5.94 0.63 2.76
CA ILE A 370 -4.64 -0.04 2.82
C ILE A 370 -4.06 0.17 4.22
N ALA A 371 -3.33 -0.81 4.73
CA ALA A 371 -2.48 -0.66 5.90
C ALA A 371 -1.01 -0.94 5.55
N TYR A 372 -0.11 -0.14 6.10
CA TYR A 372 1.33 -0.29 5.96
C TYR A 372 1.97 -0.48 7.32
N SER A 373 3.02 -1.30 7.39
CA SER A 373 3.87 -1.38 8.58
C SER A 373 5.33 -1.59 8.18
N TYR A 374 6.23 -1.08 8.99
CA TYR A 374 7.67 -1.29 8.89
C TYR A 374 8.19 -1.93 10.17
N THR A 375 9.16 -2.82 10.03
CA THR A 375 9.92 -3.41 11.14
C THR A 375 11.40 -3.42 10.77
N GLU A 376 12.25 -2.80 11.60
CA GLU A 376 13.71 -2.75 11.38
C GLU A 376 14.35 -4.15 11.46
N ALA A 377 13.78 -5.01 12.31
CA ALA A 377 14.17 -6.41 12.44
C ALA A 377 12.95 -7.31 12.73
N ALA A 378 12.42 -7.97 11.70
CA ALA A 378 11.44 -9.04 11.83
C ALA A 378 12.17 -10.39 11.89
N ILE A 379 12.19 -11.01 13.07
CA ILE A 379 12.99 -12.21 13.35
C ILE A 379 12.07 -13.36 13.70
N TYR A 380 12.24 -14.52 13.07
CA TYR A 380 11.39 -15.68 13.24
C TYR A 380 12.14 -16.79 13.98
N VAL A 381 11.49 -17.32 15.03
CA VAL A 381 11.96 -18.42 15.87
C VAL A 381 11.04 -19.62 15.69
N SER A 382 11.64 -20.78 15.45
CA SER A 382 10.94 -22.02 15.17
C SER A 382 11.70 -23.19 15.78
N SER A 383 10.99 -24.16 16.35
CA SER A 383 11.62 -25.37 16.90
C SER A 383 12.36 -26.20 15.83
N GLY A 384 11.97 -26.07 14.56
CA GLY A 384 12.66 -26.63 13.40
C GLY A 384 13.71 -25.72 12.76
N GLY A 385 13.91 -24.52 13.30
CA GLY A 385 14.89 -23.55 12.79
C GLY A 385 16.34 -23.95 13.04
N VAL A 386 17.28 -23.12 12.56
CA VAL A 386 18.74 -23.32 12.73
C VAL A 386 19.39 -21.97 13.00
N ASP A 387 20.24 -21.87 14.03
CA ASP A 387 20.84 -20.58 14.46
C ASP A 387 21.86 -19.99 13.48
N THR A 388 22.25 -20.72 12.43
CA THR A 388 23.03 -20.21 11.31
C THR A 388 22.16 -19.56 10.22
N ASN A 389 20.83 -19.65 10.33
CA ASN A 389 19.91 -19.01 9.40
C ASN A 389 19.86 -17.49 9.62
N SER A 390 19.31 -16.77 8.63
CA SER A 390 19.09 -15.33 8.67
C SER A 390 18.07 -14.89 9.72
N GLY A 391 17.17 -15.78 10.13
CA GLY A 391 16.05 -15.44 11.02
C GLY A 391 14.84 -14.88 10.28
N THR A 392 14.73 -15.07 8.97
CA THR A 392 13.52 -14.72 8.19
C THR A 392 12.45 -15.82 8.30
N PHE A 393 11.21 -15.54 7.91
CA PHE A 393 10.08 -16.49 8.03
C PHE A 393 10.29 -17.81 7.24
N ASP A 394 11.07 -17.77 6.17
CA ASP A 394 11.43 -18.92 5.34
C ASP A 394 12.74 -19.60 5.79
N HIS A 395 13.51 -18.94 6.67
CA HIS A 395 14.76 -19.42 7.24
C HIS A 395 14.85 -19.00 8.73
N PRO A 396 13.99 -19.54 9.61
CA PRO A 396 13.94 -19.12 11.01
C PRO A 396 15.14 -19.62 11.80
N VAL A 397 15.49 -18.91 12.87
CA VAL A 397 16.49 -19.37 13.85
C VAL A 397 15.85 -20.35 14.84
N ASN A 398 16.67 -21.15 15.53
CA ASN A 398 16.17 -22.12 16.49
C ASN A 398 15.97 -21.53 17.88
N THR A 399 16.92 -20.71 18.31
CA THR A 399 16.99 -20.25 19.70
C THR A 399 16.60 -18.79 19.88
N PHE A 400 16.01 -18.50 21.03
CA PHE A 400 15.71 -17.14 21.43
C PHE A 400 16.97 -16.30 21.63
N ASP A 401 18.07 -16.90 22.12
CA ASP A 401 19.34 -16.19 22.29
C ASP A 401 19.88 -15.69 20.95
N LYS A 402 19.81 -16.51 19.90
CA LYS A 402 20.17 -16.05 18.55
C LYS A 402 19.26 -14.94 18.07
N ALA A 403 17.95 -15.03 18.33
CA ALA A 403 17.01 -13.97 17.97
C ALA A 403 17.30 -12.65 18.71
N LEU A 404 17.69 -12.69 19.99
CA LEU A 404 18.09 -11.49 20.74
C LEU A 404 19.39 -10.87 20.17
N GLU A 405 20.34 -11.70 19.74
CA GLU A 405 21.56 -11.23 19.07
C GLU A 405 21.23 -10.45 17.79
N LEU A 406 20.31 -10.99 16.97
CA LEU A 406 19.85 -10.34 15.74
C LEU A 406 19.05 -9.05 16.02
N ALA A 407 18.31 -9.02 17.13
CA ALA A 407 17.50 -7.87 17.55
C ALA A 407 18.32 -6.71 18.15
N LYS A 408 19.61 -6.93 18.42
CA LYS A 408 20.43 -6.02 19.22
C LYS A 408 20.49 -4.60 18.65
N ASN A 409 20.14 -3.62 19.47
CA ASN A 409 20.07 -2.19 19.12
C ASN A 409 19.13 -1.87 17.95
N LYS A 410 18.06 -2.66 17.74
CA LYS A 410 17.07 -2.44 16.69
C LYS A 410 15.66 -2.28 17.25
N ASN A 411 14.75 -1.69 16.48
CA ASN A 411 13.31 -1.79 16.68
C ASN A 411 12.83 -3.15 16.15
N ALA A 412 12.95 -4.17 16.98
CA ALA A 412 12.79 -5.57 16.61
C ALA A 412 11.45 -6.17 17.04
N VAL A 413 10.94 -7.08 16.21
CA VAL A 413 9.84 -7.98 16.54
C VAL A 413 10.35 -9.41 16.38
N ILE A 414 10.29 -10.19 17.45
CA ILE A 414 10.55 -11.63 17.42
C ILE A 414 9.21 -12.35 17.31
N TYR A 415 9.04 -13.07 16.21
CA TYR A 415 7.90 -13.89 15.85
C TYR A 415 8.15 -15.35 16.20
N PHE A 416 7.21 -15.97 16.90
CA PHE A 416 7.22 -17.41 17.17
C PHE A 416 6.33 -18.16 16.18
N GLU A 417 6.90 -19.09 15.42
CA GLU A 417 6.15 -19.92 14.48
C GLU A 417 5.37 -21.05 15.17
N ASP A 418 5.95 -21.58 16.24
CA ASP A 418 5.43 -22.69 17.03
C ASP A 418 5.55 -22.43 18.54
N ASN A 419 5.01 -23.36 19.34
CA ASN A 419 5.13 -23.31 20.79
C ASN A 419 6.58 -23.55 21.19
N GLN A 420 7.08 -22.75 22.11
CA GLN A 420 8.46 -22.83 22.59
C GLN A 420 8.53 -23.56 23.93
N ALA A 421 9.43 -24.54 24.00
CA ALA A 421 9.78 -25.24 25.24
C ALA A 421 11.17 -24.80 25.71
N LEU A 422 11.23 -24.07 26.82
CA LEU A 422 12.47 -23.50 27.34
C LEU A 422 13.18 -24.46 28.29
N SER A 423 14.41 -24.85 27.95
CA SER A 423 15.29 -25.65 28.82
C SER A 423 16.12 -24.80 29.80
N ALA A 424 16.08 -23.48 29.65
CA ALA A 424 16.71 -22.49 30.51
C ALA A 424 15.90 -21.19 30.52
N ALA A 425 16.16 -20.31 31.49
CA ALA A 425 15.49 -19.03 31.57
C ALA A 425 15.84 -18.11 30.39
N LEU A 426 14.88 -17.34 29.90
CA LEU A 426 15.13 -16.24 28.96
C LEU A 426 15.66 -15.04 29.72
N THR A 427 16.96 -14.81 29.62
CA THR A 427 17.57 -13.57 30.09
C THR A 427 17.39 -12.49 29.04
N ILE A 428 16.69 -11.41 29.37
CA ILE A 428 16.53 -10.23 28.50
C ILE A 428 17.20 -9.05 29.20
N ASP A 429 18.46 -8.82 28.87
CA ASP A 429 19.25 -7.74 29.44
C ASP A 429 19.95 -6.90 28.35
N ALA A 430 20.53 -5.78 28.77
CA ALA A 430 21.22 -4.85 27.87
C ALA A 430 22.43 -5.48 27.13
N SER A 431 22.99 -6.58 27.63
CA SER A 431 24.10 -7.27 26.94
C SER A 431 23.61 -8.01 25.69
N LYS A 432 22.39 -8.55 25.74
CA LYS A 432 21.73 -9.28 24.64
C LYS A 432 20.98 -8.36 23.69
N VAL A 433 20.05 -7.54 24.19
CA VAL A 433 19.20 -6.69 23.33
C VAL A 433 19.82 -5.34 22.99
N GLY A 434 20.92 -5.00 23.65
CA GLY A 434 21.54 -3.69 23.51
C GLY A 434 20.90 -2.63 24.39
N THR A 435 21.25 -1.38 24.12
CA THR A 435 20.87 -0.21 24.95
C THR A 435 19.92 0.73 24.24
N MET A 436 19.50 0.37 23.03
CA MET A 436 18.69 1.19 22.13
C MET A 436 17.63 0.32 21.46
N GLY A 437 16.58 0.97 20.96
CA GLY A 437 15.50 0.30 20.24
C GLY A 437 14.42 -0.25 21.15
N SER A 438 13.60 -1.11 20.56
CA SER A 438 12.44 -1.74 21.19
C SER A 438 12.41 -3.22 20.83
N LEU A 439 11.94 -4.05 21.76
CA LEU A 439 11.75 -5.48 21.53
C LEU A 439 10.29 -5.84 21.73
N THR A 440 9.65 -6.36 20.69
CA THR A 440 8.31 -6.92 20.75
C THR A 440 8.38 -8.43 20.56
N LEU A 441 7.66 -9.18 21.40
CA LEU A 441 7.48 -10.62 21.24
C LEU A 441 6.07 -10.88 20.74
N ALA A 442 5.93 -11.65 19.66
CA ALA A 442 4.65 -11.90 19.03
C ALA A 442 4.52 -13.33 18.50
N SER A 443 3.28 -13.81 18.40
CA SER A 443 3.01 -14.98 17.55
C SER A 443 3.24 -14.59 16.08
N THR A 444 3.63 -15.55 15.25
CA THR A 444 3.96 -15.29 13.85
C THR A 444 2.89 -14.52 13.09
N ASP A 445 3.32 -13.63 12.19
CA ASP A 445 2.48 -12.95 11.23
C ASP A 445 2.61 -13.54 9.81
N MET A 446 3.43 -14.59 9.64
CA MET A 446 3.63 -15.28 8.37
C MET A 446 4.03 -16.74 8.58
N HIS A 447 3.58 -17.63 7.68
CA HIS A 447 4.08 -19.00 7.59
C HIS A 447 5.16 -19.12 6.50
N SER A 448 5.98 -20.16 6.56
CA SER A 448 7.10 -20.43 5.62
C SER A 448 6.72 -20.48 4.12
N ASN A 449 5.43 -20.60 3.79
CA ASN A 449 4.90 -20.54 2.42
C ASN A 449 4.37 -19.14 2.01
N ALA A 450 4.70 -18.10 2.77
CA ALA A 450 4.22 -16.72 2.61
C ALA A 450 2.70 -16.51 2.78
N THR A 451 2.02 -17.46 3.42
CA THR A 451 0.64 -17.23 3.91
C THR A 451 0.71 -16.32 5.12
N SER A 452 0.00 -15.20 5.09
CA SER A 452 0.01 -14.21 6.16
C SER A 452 -0.94 -14.59 7.28
N VAL A 453 -0.50 -14.37 8.52
CA VAL A 453 -1.31 -14.55 9.73
C VAL A 453 -1.71 -13.18 10.24
N THR A 454 -2.99 -13.02 10.56
CA THR A 454 -3.48 -11.77 11.15
C THR A 454 -2.84 -11.56 12.52
N PHE A 455 -2.34 -10.36 12.76
CA PHE A 455 -1.59 -10.11 13.98
C PHE A 455 -2.45 -10.34 15.21
N GLY A 456 -1.96 -11.19 16.12
CA GLY A 456 -2.67 -11.53 17.34
C GLY A 456 -3.84 -12.51 17.16
N THR A 457 -4.08 -13.07 15.97
CA THR A 457 -5.11 -14.12 15.80
C THR A 457 -4.61 -15.51 16.16
N GLU A 458 -3.30 -15.73 16.08
CA GLU A 458 -2.68 -16.94 16.63
C GLU A 458 -2.08 -16.67 18.01
N THR A 459 -2.09 -17.70 18.85
CA THR A 459 -1.45 -17.70 20.17
C THR A 459 -0.41 -18.81 20.20
N LYS A 460 0.85 -18.44 20.46
CA LYS A 460 1.92 -19.39 20.79
C LYS A 460 2.20 -19.37 22.28
N THR A 461 2.51 -20.54 22.82
CA THR A 461 2.86 -20.71 24.23
C THR A 461 4.37 -20.80 24.38
N ILE A 462 4.92 -20.04 25.33
CA ILE A 462 6.28 -20.21 25.84
C ILE A 462 6.15 -20.86 27.22
N ALA A 463 6.68 -22.07 27.37
CA ALA A 463 6.55 -22.87 28.59
C ALA A 463 7.88 -23.54 28.98
N PRO A 464 8.05 -23.96 30.25
CA PRO A 464 9.19 -24.77 30.64
C PRO A 464 9.22 -26.08 29.86
N ALA A 465 10.38 -26.47 29.37
CA ALA A 465 10.59 -27.82 28.86
C ALA A 465 10.39 -28.84 29.98
N ALA A 466 10.04 -30.08 29.62
CA ALA A 466 9.90 -31.16 30.59
C ALA A 466 11.20 -31.32 31.40
N GLY A 467 11.10 -31.23 32.73
CA GLY A 467 12.25 -31.31 33.65
C GLY A 467 12.89 -29.97 34.01
N TYR A 468 12.47 -28.85 33.39
CA TYR A 468 12.88 -27.51 33.81
C TYR A 468 11.91 -26.95 34.86
N SER A 469 12.42 -26.55 36.03
CA SER A 469 11.64 -25.96 37.14
C SER A 469 12.05 -24.53 37.48
N GLY A 470 12.95 -23.94 36.68
CA GLY A 470 13.41 -22.57 36.86
C GLY A 470 12.41 -21.53 36.31
N PRO A 471 12.68 -20.23 36.53
CA PRO A 471 11.85 -19.15 36.01
C PRO A 471 11.90 -19.08 34.48
N LEU A 472 10.81 -18.64 33.84
CA LEU A 472 10.76 -18.43 32.39
C LEU A 472 11.57 -17.22 31.93
N PHE A 473 11.58 -16.15 32.74
CA PHE A 473 12.25 -14.89 32.46
C PHE A 473 13.13 -14.49 33.64
N VAL A 474 14.31 -13.96 33.37
CA VAL A 474 15.26 -13.46 34.38
C VAL A 474 15.84 -12.13 33.95
#